data_AF-A0A535I0J5-F1
#
_entry.id   AF-A0A535I0J5-F1
#
_cell.length_a   1.000
_cell.length_b   1.000
_cell.length_c   1.000
_cell.angle_alpha   90.00
_cell.angle_beta   90.00
_cell.angle_gamma   90.00
#
_symmetry.space_group_name_H-M   'P 1'
#
loop_
_entity.id
_entity.type
_entity.pdbx_description
1 polymer ?
#
loop_
_entity_poly.entity_id
_entity_poly.type
_entity_poly.pdbx_seq_one_letter_code
_entity_poly.pdbx_strand_id
1 'polypeptide(L)'
;MPMRANRLLSTQLNALNFHLHEVAASMQPDDWLRRSVPGTNLPAFTFWHVPRTIDSTVNMGIRGVPELIESEPWAARRWARPEGGTGYTVEEADQLAADVVPAEVVEYADAVRSHVSQWLKTVTDEELDAPNMLKEHTAKTKAYYRPEVEEAIAPLVGQPVWLLVSLTCFAHGWAHLEEIKLLAAAGRK
;
A
#
# COMPACT_ATOMS: atom_id res chain seq x y z
N MET A 1 11.61 -30.29 -3.16
CA MET A 1 10.19 -29.90 -3.19
C MET A 1 10.08 -28.63 -4.03
N PRO A 2 9.16 -28.56 -5.00
CA PRO A 2 8.95 -27.33 -5.77
C PRO A 2 8.50 -26.20 -4.84
N MET A 3 8.98 -24.98 -5.09
CA MET A 3 8.56 -23.77 -4.37
C MET A 3 7.10 -23.47 -4.74
N ARG A 4 6.23 -23.28 -3.74
CA ARG A 4 4.83 -22.88 -3.98
C ARG A 4 4.75 -21.37 -4.19
N ALA A 5 4.00 -20.92 -5.20
CA ALA A 5 3.91 -19.51 -5.57
C ALA A 5 3.45 -18.63 -4.40
N ASN A 6 2.42 -19.08 -3.67
CA ASN A 6 1.91 -18.39 -2.49
C ASN A 6 2.96 -18.15 -1.38
N ARG A 7 3.93 -19.07 -1.22
CA ARG A 7 5.04 -18.92 -0.27
C ARG A 7 6.05 -17.87 -0.73
N LEU A 8 6.31 -17.77 -2.03
CA LEU A 8 7.16 -16.72 -2.58
C LEU A 8 6.53 -15.34 -2.38
N LEU A 9 5.24 -15.20 -2.71
CA LEU A 9 4.48 -13.97 -2.50
C LEU A 9 4.46 -13.56 -1.01
N SER A 10 4.26 -14.53 -0.11
CA SER A 10 4.32 -14.27 1.34
C SER A 10 5.71 -13.77 1.78
N THR A 11 6.77 -14.33 1.18
CA THR A 11 8.15 -13.92 1.49
C THR A 11 8.44 -12.50 1.01
N GLN A 12 7.95 -12.14 -0.18
CA GLN A 12 8.04 -10.78 -0.72
C GLN A 12 7.36 -9.76 0.20
N LEU A 13 6.11 -10.02 0.62
CA LEU A 13 5.40 -9.10 1.52
C LEU A 13 6.07 -8.99 2.90
N ASN A 14 6.62 -10.07 3.42
CA ASN A 14 7.41 -10.02 4.66
C ASN A 14 8.69 -9.19 4.49
N ALA A 15 9.38 -9.32 3.35
CA ALA A 15 10.57 -8.53 3.05
C ALA A 15 10.25 -7.04 2.93
N LEU A 16 9.15 -6.68 2.25
CA LEU A 16 8.67 -5.31 2.16
C LEU A 16 8.34 -4.73 3.54
N ASN A 17 7.64 -5.49 4.38
CA ASN A 17 7.30 -5.05 5.73
C ASN A 17 8.55 -4.84 6.59
N PHE A 18 9.52 -5.75 6.51
CA PHE A 18 10.82 -5.56 7.18
C PHE A 18 11.51 -4.28 6.70
N HIS A 19 11.54 -4.05 5.38
CA HIS A 19 12.14 -2.85 4.82
C HIS A 19 11.40 -1.56 5.24
N LEU A 20 10.08 -1.62 5.36
CA LEU A 20 9.26 -0.51 5.87
C LEU A 20 9.67 -0.13 7.30
N HIS A 21 9.89 -1.12 8.17
CA HIS A 21 10.41 -0.90 9.53
C HIS A 21 11.83 -0.28 9.51
N GLU A 22 12.71 -0.75 8.64
CA GLU A 22 14.06 -0.17 8.48
C GLU A 22 14.01 1.30 8.05
N VAL A 23 13.16 1.63 7.07
CA VAL A 23 12.94 3.01 6.64
C VAL A 23 12.46 3.84 7.82
N ALA A 24 11.42 3.42 8.54
CA ALA A 24 10.88 4.14 9.69
C ALA A 24 11.95 4.41 10.76
N ALA A 25 12.78 3.41 11.07
CA ALA A 25 13.85 3.52 12.05
C ALA A 25 15.00 4.47 11.61
N SER A 26 15.19 4.64 10.31
CA SER A 26 16.25 5.48 9.75
C SER A 26 15.88 6.96 9.61
N MET A 27 14.58 7.29 9.69
CA MET A 27 14.04 8.62 9.45
C MET A 27 14.16 9.52 10.68
N GLN A 28 14.52 10.78 10.47
CA GLN A 28 14.45 11.84 11.49
C GLN A 28 13.07 12.52 11.46
N PRO A 29 12.61 13.13 12.56
CA PRO A 29 11.30 13.79 12.62
C PRO A 29 11.04 14.76 11.46
N ASP A 30 12.02 15.60 11.13
CA ASP A 30 11.87 16.61 10.07
C ASP A 30 11.89 16.02 8.65
N ASP A 31 12.36 14.78 8.46
CA ASP A 31 12.42 14.17 7.13
C ASP A 31 11.01 13.88 6.58
N TRP A 32 10.07 13.53 7.46
CA TRP A 32 8.73 13.07 7.09
C TRP A 32 7.93 14.10 6.29
N LEU A 33 8.14 15.38 6.58
CA LEU A 33 7.42 16.50 5.95
C LEU A 33 8.34 17.40 5.12
N ARG A 34 9.58 16.95 4.83
CA ARG A 34 10.50 17.70 3.99
C ARG A 34 10.38 17.28 2.53
N ARG A 35 10.07 18.24 1.66
CA ARG A 35 10.13 18.06 0.21
C ARG A 35 11.52 18.44 -0.33
N SER A 36 12.45 17.50 -0.29
CA SER A 36 13.84 17.73 -0.70
C SER A 36 14.01 17.93 -2.21
N VAL A 37 13.09 17.41 -3.03
CA VAL A 37 13.10 17.54 -4.49
C VAL A 37 11.73 18.09 -4.95
N PRO A 38 11.69 19.18 -5.74
CA PRO A 38 10.42 19.71 -6.24
C PRO A 38 9.64 18.67 -7.05
N GLY A 39 8.32 18.63 -6.84
CA GLY A 39 7.40 17.73 -7.56
C GLY A 39 7.26 16.32 -7.00
N THR A 40 8.05 15.93 -5.98
CA THR A 40 7.88 14.62 -5.31
C THR A 40 6.89 14.70 -4.16
N ASN A 41 6.21 13.60 -3.83
CA ASN A 41 5.37 13.54 -2.62
C ASN A 41 6.19 13.75 -1.34
N LEU A 42 5.52 14.16 -0.26
CA LEU A 42 6.13 14.17 1.07
C LEU A 42 6.35 12.72 1.55
N PRO A 43 7.50 12.41 2.19
CA PRO A 43 7.79 11.05 2.64
C PRO A 43 6.70 10.42 3.52
N ALA A 44 6.03 11.20 4.37
CA ALA A 44 4.94 10.69 5.21
C ALA A 44 3.74 10.16 4.40
N PHE A 45 3.35 10.84 3.31
CA PHE A 45 2.30 10.35 2.42
C PHE A 45 2.72 9.05 1.76
N THR A 46 3.92 9.02 1.16
CA THR A 46 4.45 7.83 0.48
C THR A 46 4.57 6.64 1.45
N PHE A 47 4.92 6.90 2.71
CA PHE A 47 5.05 5.87 3.74
C PHE A 47 3.71 5.25 4.13
N TRP A 48 2.66 6.06 4.28
CA TRP A 48 1.29 5.59 4.48
C TRP A 48 0.73 4.85 3.26
N HIS A 49 1.06 5.33 2.06
CA HIS A 49 0.58 4.79 0.81
C HIS A 49 1.00 3.32 0.58
N VAL A 50 2.19 2.92 1.06
CA VAL A 50 2.71 1.56 0.89
C VAL A 50 1.76 0.50 1.48
N PRO A 51 1.47 0.46 2.80
CA PRO A 51 0.53 -0.52 3.35
C PRO A 51 -0.91 -0.29 2.88
N ARG A 52 -1.28 0.96 2.55
CA ARG A 52 -2.61 1.27 2.01
C ARG A 52 -2.84 0.58 0.66
N THR A 53 -1.86 0.61 -0.24
CA THR A 53 -1.93 -0.06 -1.55
C THR A 53 -2.10 -1.57 -1.39
N ILE A 54 -1.43 -2.18 -0.41
CA ILE A 54 -1.57 -3.61 -0.15
C ILE A 54 -2.99 -3.92 0.35
N ASP A 55 -3.50 -3.13 1.30
CA ASP A 55 -4.85 -3.31 1.84
C ASP A 55 -5.92 -3.20 0.74
N SER A 56 -5.90 -2.13 -0.07
CA SER A 56 -6.88 -1.93 -1.15
C SER A 56 -6.76 -2.99 -2.22
N THR A 57 -5.55 -3.29 -2.66
CA THR A 57 -5.33 -4.24 -3.76
C THR A 57 -5.78 -5.64 -3.34
N VAL A 58 -5.40 -6.10 -2.15
CA VAL A 58 -5.68 -7.47 -1.72
C VAL A 58 -7.09 -7.62 -1.16
N ASN A 59 -7.50 -6.77 -0.22
CA ASN A 59 -8.77 -6.97 0.47
C ASN A 59 -9.94 -6.53 -0.40
N MET A 60 -9.92 -5.32 -0.95
CA MET A 60 -10.98 -4.87 -1.85
C MET A 60 -10.79 -5.48 -3.25
N GLY A 61 -9.66 -5.22 -3.91
CA GLY A 61 -9.47 -5.53 -5.32
C GLY A 61 -9.53 -7.02 -5.66
N ILE A 62 -8.75 -7.84 -4.96
CA ILE A 62 -8.66 -9.28 -5.22
C ILE A 62 -9.79 -10.04 -4.50
N ARG A 63 -10.00 -9.76 -3.21
CA ARG A 63 -10.88 -10.58 -2.36
C ARG A 63 -12.32 -10.06 -2.27
N GLY A 64 -12.58 -8.80 -2.58
CA GLY A 64 -13.92 -8.19 -2.49
C GLY A 64 -14.47 -8.14 -1.06
N VAL A 65 -13.60 -8.07 -0.06
CA VAL A 65 -13.94 -7.96 1.37
C VAL A 65 -13.61 -6.56 1.90
N PRO A 66 -14.22 -6.13 3.03
CA PRO A 66 -13.88 -4.86 3.66
C PRO A 66 -12.39 -4.72 3.93
N GLU A 67 -11.91 -3.50 3.83
CA GLU A 67 -10.50 -3.17 3.98
C GLU A 67 -10.15 -3.02 5.46
N LEU A 68 -8.90 -3.30 5.83
CA LEU A 68 -8.50 -3.18 7.23
C LEU A 68 -8.58 -1.74 7.71
N ILE A 69 -8.30 -0.75 6.85
CA ILE A 69 -8.39 0.67 7.22
C ILE A 69 -9.80 1.09 7.68
N GLU A 70 -10.84 0.34 7.31
CA GLU A 70 -12.23 0.57 7.69
C GLU A 70 -12.59 -0.04 9.06
N SER A 71 -11.68 -0.79 9.66
CA SER A 71 -11.86 -1.45 10.97
C SER A 71 -11.15 -0.71 12.10
N GLU A 72 -11.64 -0.87 13.34
CA GLU A 72 -10.92 -0.40 14.52
C GLU A 72 -9.59 -1.17 14.72
N PRO A 73 -8.51 -0.51 15.17
CA PRO A 73 -8.41 0.90 15.57
C PRO A 73 -8.11 1.87 14.41
N TRP A 74 -8.05 1.39 13.17
CA TRP A 74 -7.56 2.15 12.02
C TRP A 74 -8.54 3.21 11.55
N ALA A 75 -9.83 2.88 11.54
CA ALA A 75 -10.90 3.80 11.12
C ALA A 75 -10.96 5.09 11.95
N ALA A 76 -10.48 5.04 13.21
CA ALA A 76 -10.42 6.19 14.10
C ALA A 76 -9.20 7.10 13.88
N ARG A 77 -8.22 6.68 13.07
CA ARG A 77 -6.99 7.45 12.85
C ARG A 77 -7.24 8.63 11.90
N ARG A 78 -6.60 9.76 12.16
CA ARG A 78 -6.77 10.99 11.35
C ARG A 78 -6.37 10.80 9.88
N TRP A 79 -5.42 9.92 9.62
CA TRP A 79 -4.94 9.56 8.29
C TRP A 79 -5.78 8.48 7.60
N ALA A 80 -6.85 7.97 8.22
CA ALA A 80 -7.68 6.92 7.63
C ALA A 80 -8.42 7.44 6.38
N ARG A 81 -8.25 6.74 5.25
CA ARG A 81 -8.83 7.09 3.95
C ARG A 81 -9.28 5.83 3.20
N PRO A 82 -10.59 5.62 2.98
CA PRO A 82 -11.10 4.40 2.34
C PRO A 82 -10.82 4.32 0.82
N GLU A 83 -10.42 5.41 0.16
CA GLU A 83 -10.34 5.56 -1.31
C GLU A 83 -9.13 4.92 -2.01
N GLY A 84 -8.74 3.70 -1.65
CA GLY A 84 -7.72 2.92 -2.37
C GLY A 84 -6.27 3.38 -2.24
N GLY A 85 -6.03 4.59 -1.70
CA GLY A 85 -4.69 5.15 -1.48
C GLY A 85 -4.08 5.87 -2.68
N THR A 86 -4.85 6.18 -3.73
CA THR A 86 -4.36 6.82 -4.95
C THR A 86 -5.32 7.93 -5.42
N GLY A 87 -4.97 8.63 -6.50
CA GLY A 87 -5.81 9.67 -7.10
C GLY A 87 -5.83 11.00 -6.34
N TYR A 88 -4.82 11.26 -5.50
CA TYR A 88 -4.70 12.49 -4.71
C TYR A 88 -4.08 13.62 -5.55
N THR A 89 -4.59 14.85 -5.39
CA THR A 89 -3.80 16.02 -5.81
C THR A 89 -2.57 16.19 -4.91
N VAL A 90 -1.63 17.04 -5.31
CA VAL A 90 -0.45 17.35 -4.49
C VAL A 90 -0.86 17.94 -3.13
N GLU A 91 -1.87 18.80 -3.11
CA GLU A 91 -2.39 19.45 -1.90
C GLU A 91 -3.10 18.45 -0.99
N GLU A 92 -3.90 17.53 -1.55
CA GLU A 92 -4.55 16.47 -0.78
C GLU A 92 -3.51 15.51 -0.17
N ALA A 93 -2.48 15.15 -0.94
CA ALA A 93 -1.39 14.31 -0.47
C ALA A 93 -0.60 14.98 0.65
N ASP A 94 -0.32 16.28 0.56
CA ASP A 94 0.37 17.06 1.60
C ASP A 94 -0.47 17.19 2.87
N GLN A 95 -1.78 17.40 2.72
CA GLN A 95 -2.68 17.45 3.87
C GLN A 95 -2.75 16.10 4.59
N LEU A 96 -2.81 14.99 3.83
CA LEU A 96 -2.76 13.66 4.41
C LEU A 96 -1.42 13.38 5.08
N ALA A 97 -0.30 13.77 4.45
CA ALA A 97 1.03 13.64 5.02
C ALA A 97 1.14 14.27 6.43
N ALA A 98 0.49 15.43 6.63
CA ALA A 98 0.48 16.11 7.92
C ALA A 98 -0.31 15.37 9.03
N ASP A 99 -1.26 14.50 8.65
CA ASP A 99 -2.03 13.68 9.59
C ASP A 99 -1.34 12.35 9.93
N VAL A 100 -0.41 11.90 9.08
CA VAL A 100 0.29 10.62 9.22
C VAL A 100 1.16 10.60 10.47
N VAL A 101 1.00 9.54 11.26
CA VAL A 101 1.87 9.22 12.39
C VAL A 101 2.65 7.95 12.02
N PRO A 102 3.98 8.03 11.75
CA PRO A 102 4.74 6.90 11.23
C PRO A 102 4.66 5.63 12.09
N ALA A 103 4.67 5.77 13.42
CA ALA A 103 4.52 4.62 14.32
C ALA A 103 3.18 3.90 14.14
N GLU A 104 2.07 4.63 13.97
CA GLU A 104 0.75 4.03 13.73
C GLU A 104 0.68 3.37 12.35
N VAL A 105 1.35 3.94 11.35
CA VAL A 105 1.45 3.34 10.01
C VAL A 105 2.25 2.04 10.04
N VAL A 106 3.30 1.96 10.86
CA VAL A 106 4.06 0.71 11.08
C VAL A 106 3.15 -0.38 11.68
N GLU A 107 2.38 -0.05 12.72
CA GLU A 107 1.43 -0.99 13.32
C GLU A 107 0.36 -1.45 12.31
N TYR A 108 -0.13 -0.52 11.49
CA TYR A 108 -1.08 -0.81 10.42
C TYR A 108 -0.46 -1.71 9.35
N ALA A 109 0.78 -1.46 8.93
CA ALA A 109 1.50 -2.30 7.97
C ALA A 109 1.66 -3.74 8.50
N ASP A 110 2.01 -3.90 9.78
CA ASP A 110 2.11 -5.22 10.42
C ASP A 110 0.77 -5.97 10.41
N ALA A 111 -0.32 -5.25 10.67
CA ALA A 111 -1.68 -5.80 10.63
C ALA A 111 -2.07 -6.24 9.22
N VAL A 112 -1.86 -5.38 8.20
CA VAL A 112 -2.11 -5.69 6.79
C VAL A 112 -1.28 -6.89 6.34
N ARG A 113 0.03 -6.88 6.60
CA ARG A 113 0.93 -8.00 6.27
C ARG A 113 0.47 -9.31 6.93
N SER A 114 0.08 -9.25 8.20
CA SER A 114 -0.43 -10.44 8.92
C SER A 114 -1.71 -10.98 8.29
N HIS A 115 -2.68 -10.11 8.02
CA HIS A 115 -3.97 -10.47 7.44
C HIS A 115 -3.82 -11.07 6.03
N VAL A 116 -3.03 -10.41 5.17
CA VAL A 116 -2.74 -10.89 3.81
C VAL A 116 -1.96 -12.20 3.84
N SER A 117 -1.00 -12.36 4.76
CA SER A 117 -0.26 -13.62 4.92
C SER A 117 -1.14 -14.78 5.35
N GLN A 118 -2.24 -14.54 6.08
CA GLN A 118 -3.20 -15.59 6.41
C GLN A 118 -3.97 -16.05 5.18
N TRP A 119 -4.41 -15.12 4.33
CA TRP A 119 -5.05 -15.45 3.05
C TRP A 119 -4.10 -16.17 2.09
N LEU A 120 -2.84 -15.73 1.98
CA LEU A 120 -1.86 -16.40 1.12
C LEU A 120 -1.56 -17.85 1.53
N LYS A 121 -1.82 -18.25 2.78
CA LYS A 121 -1.68 -19.67 3.18
C LYS A 121 -2.73 -20.58 2.56
N THR A 122 -3.87 -20.03 2.14
CA THR A 122 -5.02 -20.81 1.66
C THR A 122 -5.25 -20.65 0.15
N VAL A 123 -4.75 -19.58 -0.47
CA VAL A 123 -4.92 -19.34 -1.91
C VAL A 123 -4.24 -20.43 -2.76
N THR A 124 -4.91 -20.90 -3.81
CA THR A 124 -4.38 -21.89 -4.75
C THR A 124 -3.61 -21.26 -5.90
N ASP A 125 -2.84 -22.05 -6.65
CA ASP A 125 -2.12 -21.55 -7.82
C ASP A 125 -3.11 -21.13 -8.92
N GLU A 126 -4.24 -21.83 -9.08
CA GLU A 126 -5.31 -21.45 -10.03
C GLU A 126 -5.96 -20.11 -9.67
N GLU A 127 -6.20 -19.85 -8.38
CA GLU A 127 -6.72 -18.55 -7.91
C GLU A 127 -5.70 -17.42 -8.11
N LEU A 128 -4.41 -17.73 -7.99
CA LEU A 128 -3.33 -16.78 -8.24
C LEU A 128 -3.18 -16.43 -9.73
N ASP A 129 -3.40 -17.40 -10.64
CA ASP A 129 -3.35 -17.19 -12.10
C ASP A 129 -4.63 -16.55 -12.68
N ALA A 130 -5.74 -16.61 -11.94
CA ALA A 130 -7.01 -16.04 -12.39
C ALA A 130 -6.93 -14.51 -12.54
N PRO A 131 -7.67 -13.93 -13.50
CA PRO A 131 -7.89 -12.49 -13.57
C PRO A 131 -8.46 -11.95 -12.27
N ASN A 132 -7.95 -10.82 -11.77
CA ASN A 132 -8.54 -10.15 -10.63
C ASN A 132 -9.91 -9.52 -10.97
N MET A 133 -10.70 -9.30 -9.92
CA MET A 133 -12.05 -8.72 -9.99
C MET A 133 -12.06 -7.26 -9.49
N LEU A 134 -10.95 -6.53 -9.65
CA LEU A 134 -10.75 -5.19 -9.08
C LEU A 134 -11.88 -4.23 -9.50
N LYS A 135 -12.25 -4.24 -10.78
CA LYS A 135 -13.31 -3.36 -11.31
C LYS A 135 -14.67 -3.69 -10.71
N GLU A 136 -15.01 -4.96 -10.61
CA GLU A 136 -16.28 -5.43 -10.06
C GLU A 136 -16.37 -5.17 -8.56
N HIS A 137 -15.25 -5.26 -7.84
CA HIS A 137 -15.20 -5.04 -6.40
C HIS A 137 -15.24 -3.55 -6.05
N THR A 138 -14.44 -2.70 -6.71
CA THR A 138 -14.45 -1.26 -6.45
C THR A 138 -15.77 -0.60 -6.85
N ALA A 139 -16.48 -1.14 -7.85
CA ALA A 139 -17.83 -0.70 -8.22
C ALA A 139 -18.89 -0.89 -7.11
N LYS A 140 -18.58 -1.61 -6.02
CA LYS A 140 -19.49 -1.81 -4.89
C LYS A 140 -19.40 -0.69 -3.84
N THR A 141 -18.39 0.16 -3.91
CA THR A 141 -18.11 1.19 -2.91
C THR A 141 -17.95 2.57 -3.55
N LYS A 142 -18.67 3.55 -3.01
CA LYS A 142 -18.56 4.94 -3.46
C LYS A 142 -17.20 5.57 -3.19
N ALA A 143 -16.41 5.00 -2.28
CA ALA A 143 -15.07 5.51 -1.95
C ALA A 143 -14.12 5.51 -3.16
N TYR A 144 -14.38 4.65 -4.16
CA TYR A 144 -13.57 4.54 -5.37
C TYR A 144 -14.15 5.34 -6.56
N TYR A 145 -15.25 6.08 -6.38
CA TYR A 145 -15.90 6.84 -7.46
C TYR A 145 -15.23 8.20 -7.69
N ARG A 146 -13.95 8.15 -8.07
CA ARG A 146 -13.14 9.30 -8.45
C ARG A 146 -12.45 9.00 -9.79
N PRO A 147 -12.54 9.90 -10.80
CA PRO A 147 -11.88 9.69 -12.09
C PRO A 147 -10.38 9.39 -11.96
N GLU A 148 -9.69 10.05 -11.04
CA GLU A 148 -8.26 9.88 -10.80
C GLU A 148 -7.93 8.50 -10.22
N VAL A 149 -8.82 7.95 -9.39
CA VAL A 149 -8.70 6.58 -8.86
C VAL A 149 -8.96 5.57 -9.97
N GLU A 150 -10.01 5.78 -10.77
CA GLU A 150 -10.34 4.92 -11.91
C GLU A 150 -9.20 4.85 -12.93
N GLU A 151 -8.58 5.99 -13.25
CA GLU A 151 -7.42 6.08 -14.14
C GLU A 151 -6.22 5.31 -13.56
N ALA A 152 -5.92 5.52 -12.28
CA ALA A 152 -4.79 4.87 -11.61
C ALA A 152 -4.91 3.34 -11.57
N ILE A 153 -6.12 2.80 -11.39
CA ILE A 153 -6.34 1.35 -11.29
C ILE A 153 -6.58 0.67 -12.64
N ALA A 154 -6.92 1.42 -13.70
CA ALA A 154 -7.25 0.86 -15.01
C ALA A 154 -6.19 -0.12 -15.57
N PRO A 155 -4.87 0.13 -15.44
CA PRO A 155 -3.85 -0.82 -15.90
C PRO A 155 -3.83 -2.16 -15.14
N LEU A 156 -4.41 -2.21 -13.94
CA LEU A 156 -4.41 -3.38 -13.06
C LEU A 156 -5.61 -4.29 -13.32
N VAL A 157 -6.70 -3.78 -13.90
CA VAL A 157 -7.96 -4.51 -14.06
C VAL A 157 -7.77 -5.78 -14.91
N GLY A 158 -8.22 -6.92 -14.38
CA GLY A 158 -8.21 -8.20 -15.08
C GLY A 158 -6.82 -8.85 -15.23
N GLN A 159 -5.76 -8.24 -14.71
CA GLN A 159 -4.45 -8.87 -14.62
C GLN A 159 -4.46 -10.07 -13.64
N PRO A 160 -3.55 -11.05 -13.78
CA PRO A 160 -3.46 -12.17 -12.84
C PRO A 160 -3.24 -11.71 -11.39
N VAL A 161 -3.88 -12.39 -10.43
CA VAL A 161 -3.77 -12.05 -9.00
C VAL A 161 -2.31 -12.05 -8.52
N TRP A 162 -1.50 -13.03 -8.93
CA TRP A 162 -0.08 -13.07 -8.55
C TRP A 162 0.69 -11.84 -9.03
N LEU A 163 0.31 -11.26 -10.17
CA LEU A 163 0.97 -10.09 -10.74
C LEU A 163 0.71 -8.87 -9.87
N LEU A 164 -0.54 -8.67 -9.42
CA LEU A 164 -0.90 -7.60 -8.49
C LEU A 164 -0.14 -7.73 -7.15
N VAL A 165 -0.04 -8.93 -6.61
CA VAL A 165 0.69 -9.15 -5.35
C VAL A 165 2.20 -8.91 -5.54
N SER A 166 2.78 -9.34 -6.67
CA SER A 166 4.22 -9.21 -6.91
C SER A 166 4.64 -7.79 -7.32
N LEU A 167 3.88 -7.15 -8.21
CA LEU A 167 4.24 -5.84 -8.76
C LEU A 167 3.60 -4.72 -7.95
N THR A 168 2.28 -4.68 -7.86
CA THR A 168 1.54 -3.58 -7.23
C THR A 168 1.77 -3.52 -5.72
N CYS A 169 1.78 -4.68 -5.05
CA CYS A 169 1.97 -4.72 -3.60
C CYS A 169 3.46 -4.74 -3.22
N PHE A 170 4.28 -5.61 -3.83
CA PHE A 170 5.69 -5.75 -3.46
C PHE A 170 6.62 -4.76 -4.17
N ALA A 171 6.81 -4.88 -5.49
CA ALA A 171 7.86 -4.11 -6.20
C ALA A 171 7.61 -2.60 -6.16
N HIS A 172 6.36 -2.17 -6.34
CA HIS A 172 5.94 -0.78 -6.25
C HIS A 172 6.12 -0.21 -4.83
N GLY A 173 5.69 -0.95 -3.80
CA GLY A 173 5.93 -0.58 -2.41
C GLY A 173 7.43 -0.44 -2.10
N TRP A 174 8.26 -1.36 -2.61
CA TRP A 174 9.71 -1.32 -2.44
C TRP A 174 10.32 -0.06 -3.07
N ALA A 175 9.92 0.27 -4.29
CA ALA A 175 10.38 1.47 -4.98
C ALA A 175 10.07 2.74 -4.18
N HIS A 176 8.87 2.84 -3.59
CA HIS A 176 8.48 3.97 -2.74
C HIS A 176 9.27 4.06 -1.44
N LEU A 177 9.62 2.93 -0.82
CA LEU A 177 10.48 2.93 0.36
C LEU A 177 11.91 3.42 0.05
N GLU A 178 12.45 3.05 -1.12
CA GLU A 178 13.74 3.59 -1.58
C GLU A 178 13.66 5.07 -1.98
N GLU A 179 12.54 5.51 -2.57
CA GLU A 179 12.27 6.94 -2.82
C GLU A 179 12.33 7.75 -1.52
N ILE A 180 11.69 7.28 -0.45
CA ILE A 180 11.71 7.94 0.87
C ILE A 180 13.14 8.07 1.38
N LYS A 181 13.95 7.01 1.31
CA LYS A 181 15.36 7.05 1.75
C LYS A 181 16.18 8.08 0.97
N LEU A 182 16.00 8.13 -0.35
CA LEU A 182 16.68 9.09 -1.21
C LEU A 182 16.28 10.54 -0.88
N LEU A 183 14.99 10.80 -0.68
CA LEU A 183 14.48 12.13 -0.32
C LEU A 183 14.97 12.58 1.06
N ALA A 184 14.99 11.67 2.04
CA ALA A 184 15.52 11.96 3.37
C ALA A 184 17.00 12.32 3.31
N ALA A 185 17.82 11.50 2.61
CA ALA A 185 19.24 11.75 2.46
C ALA A 185 19.54 13.08 1.72
N ALA A 186 18.80 13.40 0.66
CA ALA A 186 18.97 14.65 -0.09
C ALA A 186 18.63 15.91 0.73
N GLY A 187 17.74 15.77 1.73
CA GLY A 187 17.27 16.88 2.57
C GLY A 187 18.14 17.17 3.78
N ARG A 188 18.96 16.21 4.21
CA ARG A 188 19.92 16.35 5.32
C ARG A 188 21.21 16.95 4.78
N LYS A 189 21.24 18.26 4.61
CA LYS A 189 22.47 19.02 4.35
C LYS A 189 23.14 19.43 5.66
#